data_AF-A0A7J8C584-F1
#
_entry.id   AF-A0A7J8C584-F1
#
_cell.length_a   1.000
_cell.length_b   1.000
_cell.length_c   1.000
_cell.angle_alpha   90.00
_cell.angle_beta   90.00
_cell.angle_gamma   90.00
#
_symmetry.space_group_name_H-M   'P 1'
#
loop_
_entity.id
_entity.type
_entity.pdbx_description
1 polymer ?
#
loop_
_entity_poly.entity_id
_entity_poly.type
_entity_poly.pdbx_seq_one_letter_code
_entity_poly.pdbx_strand_id
1 'polypeptide(L)'
;MVFGERIASHDDRFLLHLADKTGGIIVTNDNFREFVTESISWREIITKRLLQYTFVGDIFMVPDDPLGRSGPRLEEFLRKEVFPRDMQPLLPALPAVGMLAPSFRGPGAQAASTSPQPPARVQGPPPSAWLPQQPRFPLVPSLPGMPPSVPLPAQRSSAETSELRGALLKIFPGAEQRLKIDQVLGAHPYMKDLNALSAMVLD
;
A
#
# COMPACT_ATOMS: atom_id res chain seq x y z
N MET A 1 -15.81 10.26 -23.96
CA MET A 1 -15.15 10.37 -25.28
C MET A 1 -15.37 11.78 -25.78
N VAL A 2 -14.32 12.45 -26.23
CA VAL A 2 -14.42 13.71 -26.99
C VAL A 2 -13.53 13.50 -28.21
N PHE A 3 -14.06 13.75 -29.42
CA PHE A 3 -13.38 13.46 -30.69
C PHE A 3 -12.89 12.02 -30.91
N GLY A 4 -13.60 11.01 -30.40
CA GLY A 4 -13.20 9.60 -30.61
C GLY A 4 -11.98 9.16 -29.79
N GLU A 5 -11.31 10.07 -29.09
CA GLU A 5 -10.40 9.74 -28.01
C GLU A 5 -11.19 9.50 -26.72
N ARG A 6 -10.83 8.41 -26.05
CA ARG A 6 -11.27 8.15 -24.69
C ARG A 6 -10.48 9.13 -23.80
N ILE A 7 -11.08 10.27 -23.46
CA ILE A 7 -10.61 11.08 -22.35
C ILE A 7 -10.77 10.21 -21.10
N ALA A 8 -9.74 9.46 -20.76
CA ALA A 8 -9.58 8.92 -19.43
C ALA A 8 -9.14 10.10 -18.57
N SER A 9 -10.01 10.53 -17.65
CA SER A 9 -9.56 11.32 -16.52
C SER A 9 -8.40 10.55 -15.89
N HIS A 10 -7.21 11.16 -15.77
CA HIS A 10 -6.14 10.53 -14.99
C HIS A 10 -6.57 10.53 -13.52
N ASP A 11 -7.21 9.44 -13.10
CA ASP A 11 -7.61 9.20 -11.71
C ASP A 11 -6.37 9.28 -10.78
N ASP A 12 -5.18 8.99 -11.30
CA ASP A 12 -3.89 9.13 -10.62
C ASP A 12 -3.65 10.53 -10.05
N ARG A 13 -3.97 11.58 -10.82
CA ARG A 13 -3.82 12.97 -10.35
C ARG A 13 -4.79 13.27 -9.21
N PHE A 14 -6.01 12.74 -9.27
CA PHE A 14 -6.98 12.89 -8.19
C PHE A 14 -6.54 12.16 -6.93
N LEU A 15 -6.02 10.93 -7.05
CA LEU A 15 -5.47 10.15 -5.94
C LEU A 15 -4.29 10.88 -5.27
N LEU A 16 -3.33 11.34 -6.06
CA LEU A 16 -2.16 12.09 -5.56
C LEU A 16 -2.59 13.37 -4.86
N HIS A 17 -3.52 14.12 -5.43
CA HIS A 17 -4.01 15.37 -4.84
C HIS A 17 -4.79 15.14 -3.55
N LEU A 18 -5.62 14.09 -3.49
CA LEU A 18 -6.34 13.72 -2.27
C LEU A 18 -5.40 13.27 -1.16
N ALA A 19 -4.40 12.44 -1.49
CA ALA A 19 -3.39 12.02 -0.54
C ALA A 19 -2.61 13.23 0.00
N ASP A 20 -2.18 14.15 -0.88
CA ASP A 20 -1.47 15.36 -0.47
C ASP A 20 -2.28 16.20 0.54
N LYS A 21 -3.55 16.46 0.22
CA LYS A 21 -4.44 17.26 1.09
C LYS A 21 -4.77 16.61 2.43
N THR A 22 -4.89 15.29 2.47
CA THR A 22 -5.35 14.57 3.67
C THR A 22 -4.22 14.06 4.55
N GLY A 23 -3.00 13.97 4.01
CA GLY A 23 -1.92 13.24 4.66
C GLY A 23 -2.11 11.72 4.66
N GLY A 24 -3.03 11.17 3.84
CA GLY A 24 -3.33 9.73 3.77
C GLY A 24 -2.41 8.91 2.84
N ILE A 25 -2.51 7.60 2.88
CA ILE A 25 -1.75 6.70 1.98
C ILE A 25 -2.55 6.38 0.71
N ILE A 26 -1.88 5.94 -0.35
CA ILE A 26 -2.54 5.43 -1.56
C ILE A 26 -2.31 3.93 -1.63
N VAL A 27 -3.40 3.16 -1.70
CA VAL A 27 -3.34 1.71 -1.93
C VAL A 27 -3.35 1.46 -3.43
N THR A 28 -2.20 1.07 -3.98
CA THR A 28 -2.03 0.84 -5.42
C THR A 28 -0.82 -0.04 -5.67
N ASN A 29 -0.84 -0.73 -6.82
CA ASN A 29 0.34 -1.43 -7.35
C ASN A 29 1.06 -0.62 -8.43
N ASP A 30 0.53 0.55 -8.80
CA ASP A 30 1.22 1.49 -9.68
C ASP A 30 2.30 2.27 -8.92
N ASN A 31 3.36 2.65 -9.62
CA ASN A 31 4.46 3.46 -9.12
C ASN A 31 4.39 4.92 -9.56
N PHE A 32 3.40 5.33 -10.36
CA PHE A 32 3.17 6.74 -10.74
C PHE A 32 4.42 7.45 -11.30
N ARG A 33 5.26 6.72 -12.06
CA ARG A 33 6.61 7.17 -12.43
C ARG A 33 6.63 8.51 -13.16
N GLU A 34 5.59 8.80 -13.94
CA GLU A 34 5.42 10.05 -14.68
C GLU A 34 5.22 11.28 -13.78
N PHE A 35 4.68 11.10 -12.58
CA PHE A 35 4.35 12.18 -11.64
C PHE A 35 5.49 12.50 -10.66
N VAL A 36 6.54 11.67 -10.60
CA VAL A 36 7.67 11.82 -9.66
C VAL A 36 8.46 13.12 -9.87
N THR A 37 8.54 13.60 -11.12
CA THR A 37 9.24 14.84 -11.47
C THR A 37 8.33 16.07 -11.49
N GLU A 38 7.00 15.89 -11.43
CA GLU A 38 6.04 16.99 -11.57
C GLU A 38 5.92 17.82 -10.27
N SER A 39 5.92 17.17 -9.10
CA SER A 39 5.80 17.84 -7.81
C SER A 39 6.64 17.16 -6.72
N ILE A 40 7.22 17.96 -5.83
CA ILE A 40 7.98 17.48 -4.67
C ILE A 40 7.06 16.72 -3.70
N SER A 41 5.84 17.24 -3.46
CA SER A 41 4.85 16.58 -2.59
C SER A 41 4.42 15.24 -3.17
N TRP A 42 4.20 15.16 -4.49
CA TRP A 42 3.83 13.91 -5.15
C TRP A 42 4.96 12.90 -5.14
N ARG A 43 6.21 13.34 -5.34
CA ARG A 43 7.38 12.49 -5.14
C ARG A 43 7.42 11.88 -3.75
N GLU A 44 7.15 12.67 -2.72
CA GLU A 44 7.10 12.16 -1.34
C GLU A 44 6.01 11.11 -1.16
N ILE A 45 4.81 11.37 -1.70
CA ILE A 45 3.70 10.41 -1.66
C ILE A 45 4.08 9.10 -2.36
N ILE A 46 4.62 9.20 -3.58
CA ILE A 46 5.01 8.06 -4.41
C ILE A 46 6.12 7.22 -3.76
N THR A 47 7.04 7.87 -3.04
CA THR A 47 8.19 7.17 -2.44
C THR A 47 7.93 6.62 -1.05
N LYS A 48 7.02 7.24 -0.29
CA LYS A 48 6.86 6.94 1.14
C LYS A 48 5.44 6.57 1.57
N ARG A 49 4.44 6.72 0.70
CA ARG A 49 3.01 6.60 1.07
C ARG A 49 2.20 5.74 0.11
N LEU A 50 2.87 4.93 -0.71
CA LEU A 50 2.23 3.88 -1.52
C LEU A 50 2.20 2.57 -0.75
N LEU A 51 1.02 1.95 -0.68
CA LEU A 51 0.83 0.62 -0.13
C LEU A 51 0.49 -0.35 -1.26
N GLN A 52 1.45 -1.22 -1.55
CA GLN A 52 1.25 -2.33 -2.49
C GLN A 52 0.38 -3.40 -1.86
N TYR A 53 -0.31 -4.15 -2.70
CA TYR A 53 -1.17 -5.26 -2.29
C TYR A 53 -1.08 -6.42 -3.27
N THR A 54 -1.47 -7.58 -2.80
CA THR A 54 -1.64 -8.77 -3.64
C THR A 54 -2.96 -9.46 -3.31
N PHE A 55 -3.47 -10.20 -4.29
CA PHE A 55 -4.64 -11.03 -4.12
C PHE A 55 -4.24 -12.50 -4.28
N VAL A 56 -4.61 -13.33 -3.32
CA VAL A 56 -4.51 -14.79 -3.42
C VAL A 56 -5.93 -15.33 -3.42
N GLY A 57 -6.48 -15.56 -4.61
CA GLY A 57 -7.93 -15.74 -4.78
C GLY A 57 -8.67 -14.47 -4.37
N ASP A 58 -9.65 -14.60 -3.47
CA ASP A 58 -10.44 -13.48 -2.95
C ASP A 58 -9.83 -12.82 -1.69
N ILE A 59 -8.63 -13.21 -1.29
CA ILE A 59 -7.97 -12.70 -0.08
C ILE A 59 -7.07 -11.53 -0.44
N PHE A 60 -7.42 -10.34 0.06
CA PHE A 60 -6.58 -9.15 0.00
C PHE A 60 -5.45 -9.23 1.03
N MET A 61 -4.21 -9.16 0.57
CA MET A 61 -3.01 -9.22 1.40
C MET A 61 -2.14 -8.00 1.16
N VAL A 62 -1.59 -7.44 2.24
CA VAL A 62 -0.64 -6.32 2.21
C VAL A 62 0.66 -6.74 2.91
N PRO A 63 1.82 -6.18 2.53
CA PRO A 63 3.09 -6.48 3.18
C PRO A 63 3.15 -5.87 4.59
N ASP A 64 3.76 -6.60 5.52
CA ASP A 64 4.05 -6.09 6.87
C ASP A 64 5.10 -4.96 6.85
N ASP A 65 5.91 -4.88 5.78
CA ASP A 65 6.95 -3.88 5.54
C ASP A 65 6.74 -3.11 4.22
N PRO A 66 5.80 -2.14 4.16
CA PRO A 66 5.46 -1.42 2.93
C PRO A 66 6.62 -0.71 2.24
N LEU A 67 7.62 -0.26 3.01
CA LEU A 67 8.84 0.40 2.51
C LEU A 67 10.09 -0.48 2.65
N GLY A 68 9.91 -1.79 2.83
CA GLY A 68 10.98 -2.77 3.01
C GLY A 68 11.61 -2.76 4.41
N ARG A 69 12.69 -3.53 4.57
CA ARG A 69 13.32 -3.83 5.88
C ARG A 69 13.75 -2.62 6.71
N SER A 70 14.09 -1.51 6.08
CA SER A 70 14.49 -0.26 6.74
C SER A 70 13.32 0.71 6.95
N GLY A 71 12.13 0.34 6.50
CA GLY A 71 10.92 1.13 6.62
C GLY A 71 10.15 0.90 7.92
N PRO A 72 9.10 1.69 8.15
CA PRO A 72 8.17 1.47 9.25
C PRO A 72 7.40 0.15 9.03
N ARG A 73 6.94 -0.44 10.13
CA ARG A 73 5.98 -1.56 10.07
C ARG A 73 4.63 -1.06 9.54
N LEU A 74 3.83 -1.98 9.01
CA LEU A 74 2.50 -1.67 8.48
C LEU A 74 1.64 -0.87 9.46
N GLU A 75 1.64 -1.20 10.76
CA GLU A 75 0.85 -0.48 11.76
C GLU A 75 1.29 0.97 11.92
N GLU A 76 2.59 1.24 11.81
CA GLU A 76 3.15 2.59 11.89
C GLU A 76 2.89 3.36 10.59
N PHE A 77 3.04 2.69 9.45
CA PHE A 77 2.73 3.25 8.13
C PHE A 77 1.26 3.69 7.99
N LEU A 78 0.34 2.93 8.58
CA LEU A 78 -1.10 3.23 8.57
C LEU A 78 -1.54 4.23 9.65
N ARG A 79 -0.68 4.52 10.62
CA ARG A 79 -0.99 5.53 11.63
C ARG A 79 -0.86 6.91 11.03
N LYS A 80 -1.87 7.73 11.27
CA LYS A 80 -1.79 9.15 10.98
C LYS A 80 -0.79 9.77 11.95
N GLU A 81 0.42 10.08 11.48
CA GLU A 81 1.31 10.94 12.24
C GLU A 81 0.62 12.29 12.45
N VAL A 82 0.31 12.58 13.71
CA VAL A 82 -0.22 13.87 14.13
C VAL A 82 0.96 14.85 14.13
N PHE A 83 1.45 15.20 12.95
CA PHE A 83 2.29 16.37 12.83
C PHE A 83 1.39 17.59 13.08
N PRO A 84 1.63 18.40 14.12
CA PRO A 84 0.94 19.67 14.27
C PRO A 84 1.46 20.61 13.17
N ARG A 85 0.88 20.53 11.97
CA ARG A 85 1.13 21.49 10.88
C ARG A 85 0.46 22.85 11.12
N ASP A 86 0.03 23.14 12.36
CA ASP A 86 -0.52 24.44 12.78
C ASP A 86 0.48 25.34 13.53
N MET A 87 1.75 24.96 13.65
CA MET A 87 2.80 25.92 14.00
C MET A 87 3.55 26.36 12.75
N GLN A 88 2.92 27.26 11.98
CA GLN A 88 3.71 28.28 11.30
C GLN A 88 4.39 29.12 12.40
N PRO A 89 5.74 29.19 12.48
CA PRO A 89 6.36 30.31 13.16
C PRO A 89 6.12 31.52 12.28
N LEU A 90 5.17 32.37 12.67
CA LEU A 90 5.10 33.75 12.19
C LEU A 90 6.46 34.39 12.52
N LEU A 91 7.31 34.52 11.51
CA LEU A 91 8.55 35.26 11.62
C LEU A 91 8.22 36.71 12.06
N PRO A 92 8.76 37.23 13.17
CA PRO A 92 8.75 38.66 13.39
C PRO A 92 9.81 39.27 12.47
N ALA A 93 9.35 40.06 11.51
CA ALA A 93 10.19 40.97 10.75
C ALA A 93 11.00 41.87 11.72
N LEU A 94 12.32 41.90 11.56
CA LEU A 94 13.16 42.96 12.12
C LEU A 94 13.90 43.69 10.98
N PRO A 95 14.05 45.02 11.09
CA PRO A 95 14.41 45.87 9.96
C PRO A 95 15.91 45.88 9.68
N ALA A 96 16.22 46.10 8.41
CA ALA A 96 17.56 46.42 7.93
C ALA A 96 18.03 47.78 8.45
N VAL A 97 19.24 47.82 9.03
CA VAL A 97 20.08 49.01 9.08
C VAL A 97 21.51 48.57 8.77
N GLY A 98 22.13 49.21 7.78
CA GLY A 98 23.53 49.01 7.39
C GLY A 98 24.51 49.34 8.54
N MET A 99 25.83 49.16 8.42
CA MET A 99 26.70 49.59 7.34
C MET A 99 28.15 49.30 7.82
N LEU A 100 29.02 48.93 6.88
CA LEU A 100 30.49 49.15 6.86
C LEU A 100 31.44 48.14 7.55
N ALA A 101 32.20 47.45 6.69
CA ALA A 101 33.58 46.96 6.88
C ALA A 101 34.56 48.17 6.91
N PRO A 102 35.91 48.05 7.13
CA PRO A 102 36.77 46.91 6.76
C PRO A 102 38.03 46.60 7.61
N SER A 103 38.65 45.47 7.24
CA SER A 103 40.10 45.16 7.23
C SER A 103 40.93 45.27 8.51
N PHE A 104 41.41 44.11 8.99
CA PHE A 104 42.80 43.99 9.45
C PHE A 104 43.46 42.69 8.95
N ARG A 105 44.70 42.88 8.51
CA ARG A 105 45.61 42.00 7.78
C ARG A 105 46.59 41.38 8.78
N GLY A 106 46.92 40.10 8.64
CA GLY A 106 48.09 39.52 9.29
C GLY A 106 48.27 38.02 8.98
N PRO A 107 49.50 37.52 8.74
CA PRO A 107 49.73 36.46 7.75
C PRO A 107 50.29 35.14 8.30
N GLY A 108 50.18 34.09 7.48
CA GLY A 108 51.28 33.14 7.24
C GLY A 108 51.28 31.83 8.01
N ALA A 109 50.97 30.73 7.33
CA ALA A 109 51.75 29.49 7.36
C ALA A 109 51.32 28.57 6.20
N GLN A 110 52.27 28.24 5.34
CA GLN A 110 52.15 27.30 4.24
C GLN A 110 52.25 25.86 4.77
N ALA A 111 51.53 24.93 4.14
CA ALA A 111 51.99 23.55 4.01
C ALA A 111 51.38 22.93 2.76
N ALA A 112 52.22 22.79 1.73
CA ALA A 112 52.00 21.90 0.60
C ALA A 112 52.27 20.45 1.03
N SER A 113 51.58 19.49 0.41
CA SER A 113 52.17 18.25 -0.13
C SER A 113 51.11 17.20 -0.50
N THR A 114 50.98 16.98 -1.81
CA THR A 114 51.07 15.69 -2.52
C THR A 114 50.40 14.42 -1.97
N SER A 115 49.56 13.83 -2.82
CA SER A 115 49.06 12.44 -2.79
C SER A 115 50.17 11.39 -2.58
N PRO A 116 49.80 10.20 -2.08
CA PRO A 116 49.82 9.02 -2.97
C PRO A 116 48.68 8.00 -2.75
N GLN A 117 48.40 7.22 -3.81
CA GLN A 117 47.56 6.00 -3.85
C GLN A 117 47.96 4.90 -2.85
N PRO A 118 47.10 3.87 -2.71
CA PRO A 118 47.59 2.50 -2.95
C PRO A 118 46.68 1.63 -3.87
N PRO A 119 47.14 0.42 -4.29
CA PRO A 119 46.77 -0.22 -5.55
C PRO A 119 45.77 -1.39 -5.46
N ALA A 120 45.37 -1.86 -6.64
CA ALA A 120 44.60 -3.08 -6.89
C ALA A 120 45.49 -4.34 -7.08
N ARG A 121 45.05 -5.51 -6.59
CA ARG A 121 45.24 -6.86 -7.20
C ARG A 121 44.39 -7.92 -6.44
N VAL A 122 43.24 -8.38 -6.95
CA VAL A 122 42.96 -9.59 -7.79
C VAL A 122 43.01 -10.94 -7.05
N GLN A 123 41.85 -11.62 -7.01
CA GLN A 123 41.50 -13.01 -7.44
C GLN A 123 40.69 -13.85 -6.45
N GLY A 124 39.51 -14.30 -6.89
CA GLY A 124 38.70 -15.39 -6.31
C GLY A 124 37.37 -15.56 -7.07
N PRO A 125 36.99 -16.76 -7.55
CA PRO A 125 35.82 -17.00 -8.41
C PRO A 125 34.49 -17.03 -7.61
N PRO A 126 33.32 -16.91 -8.27
CA PRO A 126 32.05 -16.74 -7.58
C PRO A 126 31.43 -18.09 -7.17
N PRO A 127 30.80 -18.22 -5.99
CA PRO A 127 29.84 -19.28 -5.76
C PRO A 127 28.43 -18.80 -6.09
N SER A 128 27.81 -19.58 -6.95
CA SER A 128 26.43 -19.52 -7.44
C SER A 128 25.39 -19.64 -6.32
N ALA A 129 24.22 -19.05 -6.58
CA ALA A 129 22.88 -19.48 -6.13
C ALA A 129 22.65 -19.64 -4.61
N TRP A 130 22.30 -18.54 -3.94
CA TRP A 130 21.57 -18.61 -2.68
C TRP A 130 20.10 -18.94 -2.96
N LEU A 131 19.75 -20.22 -2.90
CA LEU A 131 18.36 -20.68 -2.74
C LEU A 131 17.91 -20.42 -1.30
N PRO A 132 16.70 -19.88 -1.05
CA PRO A 132 16.16 -19.83 0.31
C PRO A 132 15.83 -21.26 0.77
N GLN A 133 16.43 -21.65 1.90
CA GLN A 133 16.15 -22.89 2.62
C GLN A 133 14.67 -22.97 3.00
N GLN A 134 13.99 -24.04 2.59
CA GLN A 134 12.69 -24.41 3.16
C GLN A 134 12.88 -24.86 4.62
N PRO A 135 11.99 -24.49 5.55
CA PRO A 135 11.99 -25.05 6.89
C PRO A 135 11.64 -26.54 6.85
N ARG A 136 12.58 -27.38 7.31
CA ARG A 136 12.39 -28.81 7.53
C ARG A 136 11.42 -29.02 8.70
N PHE A 137 10.24 -29.57 8.43
CA PHE A 137 9.38 -30.15 9.46
C PHE A 137 9.85 -31.58 9.78
N PRO A 138 9.90 -32.00 11.05
CA PRO A 138 10.23 -33.38 11.39
C PRO A 138 9.12 -34.34 10.96
N LEU A 139 9.52 -35.40 10.26
CA LEU A 139 8.72 -36.51 9.77
C LEU A 139 8.16 -37.32 10.97
N VAL A 140 6.84 -37.32 11.14
CA VAL A 140 6.12 -38.26 12.02
C VAL A 140 5.93 -39.60 11.30
N PRO A 141 6.16 -40.77 11.96
CA PRO A 141 5.95 -42.07 11.34
C PRO A 141 4.47 -42.38 11.12
N SER A 142 4.16 -42.85 9.93
CA SER A 142 2.84 -43.20 9.41
C SER A 142 2.21 -44.39 10.17
N LEU A 143 0.98 -44.21 10.66
CA LEU A 143 0.05 -45.30 11.00
C LEU A 143 -1.04 -45.38 9.89
N PRO A 144 -1.52 -46.58 9.54
CA PRO A 144 -2.47 -46.76 8.44
C PRO A 144 -3.92 -46.65 8.94
N GLY A 145 -4.73 -45.83 8.28
CA GLY A 145 -6.19 -45.95 8.36
C GLY A 145 -6.94 -44.63 8.52
N MET A 146 -7.80 -44.36 7.52
CA MET A 146 -8.85 -43.33 7.46
C MET A 146 -8.39 -41.91 7.07
N PRO A 147 -8.85 -41.36 5.92
CA PRO A 147 -8.65 -39.94 5.66
C PRO A 147 -9.48 -39.12 6.65
N PRO A 148 -8.93 -38.06 7.27
CA PRO A 148 -9.75 -37.08 7.96
C PRO A 148 -10.56 -36.35 6.89
N SER A 149 -11.88 -36.43 6.99
CA SER A 149 -12.81 -35.59 6.25
C SER A 149 -12.43 -34.13 6.47
N VAL A 150 -12.09 -33.44 5.38
CA VAL A 150 -11.93 -31.98 5.36
C VAL A 150 -13.22 -31.38 5.92
N PRO A 151 -13.21 -30.55 6.98
CA PRO A 151 -14.42 -29.87 7.41
C PRO A 151 -14.84 -28.94 6.27
N LEU A 152 -15.94 -29.28 5.60
CA LEU A 152 -16.59 -28.40 4.63
C LEU A 152 -16.84 -27.03 5.30
N PRO A 153 -16.70 -25.91 4.57
CA PRO A 153 -17.05 -24.60 5.10
C PRO A 153 -18.47 -24.64 5.66
N ALA A 154 -18.65 -24.14 6.88
CA ALA A 154 -19.95 -24.15 7.53
C ALA A 154 -20.96 -23.38 6.66
N GLN A 155 -21.91 -24.12 6.10
CA GLN A 155 -23.02 -23.56 5.33
C GLN A 155 -23.79 -22.55 6.20
N ARG A 156 -24.37 -21.53 5.57
CA ARG A 156 -25.24 -20.58 6.26
C ARG A 156 -26.38 -21.30 6.97
N SER A 157 -26.62 -20.92 8.21
CA SER A 157 -27.81 -21.32 8.95
C SER A 157 -29.08 -20.68 8.36
N SER A 158 -30.25 -21.24 8.69
CA SER A 158 -31.54 -20.68 8.28
C SER A 158 -31.75 -19.25 8.81
N ALA A 159 -31.17 -18.92 9.97
CA ALA A 159 -31.22 -17.59 10.56
C ALA A 159 -30.39 -16.59 9.73
N GLU A 160 -29.12 -16.91 9.44
CA GLU A 160 -28.24 -16.09 8.61
C GLU A 160 -28.83 -15.87 7.20
N THR A 161 -29.45 -16.90 6.63
CA THR A 161 -30.10 -16.80 5.32
C THR A 161 -31.27 -15.82 5.35
N SER A 162 -32.05 -15.82 6.44
CA SER A 162 -33.18 -14.90 6.63
C SER A 162 -32.71 -13.46 6.86
N GLU A 163 -31.60 -13.27 7.58
CA GLU A 163 -30.99 -11.95 7.78
C GLU A 163 -30.47 -11.36 6.47
N LEU A 164 -29.72 -12.15 5.69
CA LEU A 164 -29.21 -11.73 4.38
C LEU A 164 -30.35 -11.43 3.40
N ARG A 165 -31.40 -12.27 3.40
CA ARG A 165 -32.63 -12.01 2.64
C ARG A 165 -33.25 -10.67 3.02
N GLY A 166 -33.40 -10.41 4.33
CA GLY A 166 -33.95 -9.15 4.82
C GLY A 166 -33.10 -7.94 4.44
N ALA A 167 -31.79 -8.06 4.50
CA ALA A 167 -30.86 -7.00 4.11
C ALA A 167 -30.92 -6.73 2.59
N LEU A 168 -30.96 -7.77 1.76
CA LEU A 168 -31.09 -7.62 0.30
C LEU A 168 -32.46 -7.04 -0.11
N LEU A 169 -33.54 -7.42 0.58
CA LEU A 169 -34.88 -6.85 0.35
C LEU A 169 -34.96 -5.35 0.71
N LYS A 170 -34.13 -4.86 1.65
CA LYS A 170 -34.01 -3.43 1.94
C LYS A 170 -33.34 -2.65 0.81
N ILE A 171 -32.39 -3.28 0.11
CA ILE A 171 -31.65 -2.65 -1.00
C ILE A 171 -32.47 -2.73 -2.29
N PHE A 172 -33.14 -3.87 -2.53
CA PHE A 172 -33.94 -4.13 -3.72
C PHE A 172 -35.41 -4.43 -3.33
N PRO A 173 -36.25 -3.40 -3.17
CA PRO A 173 -37.63 -3.58 -2.71
C PRO A 173 -38.57 -4.20 -3.77
N GLY A 174 -38.16 -4.23 -5.04
CA GLY A 174 -38.97 -4.66 -6.18
C GLY A 174 -39.34 -6.15 -6.15
N ALA A 175 -40.54 -6.47 -6.64
CA ALA A 175 -41.13 -7.81 -6.56
C ALA A 175 -40.34 -8.86 -7.36
N GLU A 176 -39.79 -8.48 -8.52
CA GLU A 176 -38.99 -9.34 -9.38
C GLU A 176 -37.64 -9.68 -8.72
N GLN A 177 -37.00 -8.70 -8.07
CA GLN A 177 -35.75 -8.91 -7.35
C GLN A 177 -35.92 -9.84 -6.14
N ARG A 178 -37.11 -9.94 -5.53
CA ARG A 178 -37.35 -10.87 -4.41
C ARG A 178 -37.17 -12.33 -4.83
N LEU A 179 -37.70 -12.69 -6.00
CA LEU A 179 -37.56 -14.04 -6.55
C LEU A 179 -36.09 -14.34 -6.85
N LYS A 180 -35.36 -13.35 -7.37
CA LYS A 180 -33.94 -13.46 -7.68
C LYS A 180 -33.09 -13.57 -6.42
N ILE A 181 -33.41 -12.83 -5.35
CA ILE A 181 -32.80 -12.97 -4.03
C ILE A 181 -32.98 -14.39 -3.49
N ASP A 182 -34.19 -14.93 -3.53
CA ASP A 182 -34.46 -16.29 -3.04
C ASP A 182 -33.71 -17.35 -3.87
N GLN A 183 -33.62 -17.16 -5.19
CA GLN A 183 -32.83 -18.01 -6.08
C GLN A 183 -31.32 -17.95 -5.79
N VAL A 184 -30.75 -16.74 -5.65
CA VAL A 184 -29.31 -16.54 -5.37
C VAL A 184 -28.94 -17.09 -3.99
N LEU A 185 -29.76 -16.83 -2.97
CA LEU A 185 -29.50 -17.35 -1.62
C LEU A 185 -29.57 -18.88 -1.58
N GLY A 186 -30.43 -19.51 -2.38
CA GLY A 186 -30.50 -20.96 -2.53
C GLY A 186 -29.33 -21.56 -3.32
N ALA A 187 -28.90 -20.89 -4.40
CA ALA A 187 -27.80 -21.34 -5.25
C ALA A 187 -26.41 -21.19 -4.59
N HIS A 188 -26.26 -20.25 -3.65
CA HIS A 188 -24.97 -19.94 -3.01
C HIS A 188 -24.99 -20.16 -1.48
N PRO A 189 -25.14 -21.40 -1.00
CA PRO A 189 -25.34 -21.69 0.43
C PRO A 189 -24.17 -21.27 1.34
N TYR A 190 -22.96 -21.16 0.79
CA TYR A 190 -21.75 -20.76 1.53
C TYR A 190 -21.46 -19.26 1.50
N MET A 191 -22.09 -18.50 0.60
CA MET A 191 -21.78 -17.09 0.39
C MET A 191 -22.49 -16.19 1.41
N LYS A 192 -21.71 -15.44 2.19
CA LYS A 192 -22.21 -14.56 3.26
C LYS A 192 -22.04 -13.07 2.97
N ASP A 193 -21.25 -12.72 1.96
CA ASP A 193 -20.97 -11.32 1.61
C ASP A 193 -22.20 -10.68 0.94
N LEU A 194 -22.74 -9.65 1.59
CA LEU A 194 -23.91 -8.91 1.12
C LEU A 194 -23.65 -8.22 -0.24
N ASN A 195 -22.45 -7.67 -0.44
CA ASN A 195 -22.09 -6.97 -1.67
C ASN A 195 -22.01 -7.95 -2.84
N ALA A 196 -21.37 -9.11 -2.63
CA ALA A 196 -21.30 -10.17 -3.62
C ALA A 196 -22.70 -10.69 -3.98
N LEU A 197 -23.54 -10.95 -2.97
CA LEU A 197 -24.93 -11.37 -3.19
C LEU A 197 -25.76 -10.29 -3.89
N SER A 198 -25.51 -9.00 -3.62
CA SER A 198 -26.21 -7.88 -4.27
C SER A 198 -25.86 -7.78 -5.76
N ALA A 199 -24.60 -8.02 -6.12
CA ALA A 199 -24.17 -8.03 -7.51
C ALA A 199 -24.86 -9.15 -8.30
N MET A 200 -24.98 -10.34 -7.71
CA MET A 200 -25.67 -11.48 -8.32
C MET A 200 -27.18 -11.28 -8.51
N VAL A 201 -27.80 -10.41 -7.71
CA VAL A 201 -29.23 -10.08 -7.87
C VAL A 201 -29.44 -9.10 -9.01
N LEU A 202 -28.41 -8.31 -9.37
CA LEU A 202 -28.45 -7.30 -10.43
C LEU A 202 -28.20 -7.87 -11.84
N ASP A 203 -27.53 -9.02 -11.93
CA ASP A 203 -27.21 -9.74 -13.19
C ASP A 203 -28.37 -10.65 -13.63
#